data_AF-A0A5P1EZG4-F1
#
_entry.id   AF-A0A5P1EZG4-F1
#
_cell.length_a   1.000
_cell.length_b   1.000
_cell.length_c   1.000
_cell.angle_alpha   90.00
_cell.angle_beta   90.00
_cell.angle_gamma   90.00
#
_symmetry.space_group_name_H-M   'P 1'
#
loop_
_entity.id
_entity.type
_entity.pdbx_description
1 polymer ?
#
loop_
_entity_poly.entity_id
_entity_poly.type
_entity_poly.pdbx_seq_one_letter_code
_entity_poly.pdbx_strand_id
1 'polypeptide(L)'
;MAEEDNSARIDALEKQIEMIERWYKWYALRQRVNQTVQEYTTEFQQQAMVLNITTEEYSMFMKYMAGLSDHIRKEMRLFTVESIAEASVKAIAIEGRQKKGNEAKGDSK
;
A
#
# COMPACT_ATOMS: atom_id res chain seq x y z
N MET A 1 36.62 6.95 -25.48
CA MET A 1 35.55 6.94 -26.50
C MET A 1 34.67 5.69 -26.47
N ALA A 2 35.12 4.47 -26.85
CA ALA A 2 34.22 3.30 -26.84
C ALA A 2 33.83 2.80 -25.44
N GLU A 3 34.75 2.88 -24.46
CA GLU A 3 34.48 2.48 -23.07
C GLU A 3 33.55 3.46 -22.33
N GLU A 4 33.68 4.76 -22.59
CA GLU A 4 32.82 5.80 -22.02
C GLU A 4 31.39 5.70 -22.54
N ASP A 5 31.20 5.41 -23.84
CA ASP A 5 29.88 5.16 -24.43
C ASP A 5 29.21 3.91 -23.84
N ASN A 6 29.99 2.86 -23.58
CA ASN A 6 29.48 1.66 -22.94
C ASN A 6 29.09 1.90 -21.47
N SER A 7 29.88 2.68 -20.73
CA SER A 7 29.57 3.07 -19.35
C SER A 7 28.26 3.88 -19.27
N ALA A 8 28.10 4.89 -20.12
CA ALA A 8 26.89 5.72 -20.14
C ALA A 8 25.63 4.91 -20.47
N ARG A 9 25.77 3.90 -21.35
CA ARG A 9 24.67 2.98 -21.68
C ARG A 9 24.30 2.07 -20.52
N ILE A 10 25.27 1.56 -19.77
CA ILE A 10 25.02 0.76 -18.56
C ILE A 10 24.27 1.61 -17.52
N ASP A 11 24.75 2.82 -17.23
CA ASP A 11 24.09 3.72 -16.26
C ASP A 11 22.63 4.04 -16.65
N ALA A 12 22.37 4.21 -17.96
CA ALA A 12 21.01 4.45 -18.46
C ALA A 12 20.10 3.23 -18.26
N LEU A 13 20.61 2.02 -18.51
CA LEU A 13 19.88 0.77 -18.31
C LEU A 13 19.59 0.53 -16.82
N GLU A 14 20.56 0.79 -15.93
CA GLU A 14 20.37 0.68 -14.49
C GLU A 14 19.26 1.60 -13.99
N LYS A 15 19.25 2.86 -14.44
CA LYS A 15 18.16 3.81 -14.13
C LYS A 15 16.80 3.33 -14.64
N GLN A 16 16.77 2.73 -15.83
CA GLN A 16 15.53 2.21 -16.40
C GLN A 16 15.02 0.99 -15.61
N ILE A 17 15.91 0.09 -15.19
CA ILE A 17 15.58 -1.06 -14.35
C ILE A 17 15.04 -0.58 -13.01
N GLU A 18 15.71 0.37 -12.36
CA GLU A 18 15.27 0.93 -11.08
C GLU A 18 13.87 1.55 -11.18
N MET A 19 13.59 2.28 -12.26
CA MET A 19 12.27 2.85 -12.52
C MET A 19 11.20 1.75 -12.67
N ILE A 20 11.49 0.68 -13.42
CA ILE A 20 10.59 -0.46 -13.60
C ILE A 20 10.31 -1.13 -12.26
N GLU A 21 11.32 -1.34 -11.43
CA GLU A 21 11.16 -1.94 -10.11
C GLU A 21 10.27 -1.10 -9.19
N ARG A 22 10.41 0.24 -9.21
CA ARG A 22 9.55 1.14 -8.44
C ARG A 22 8.09 1.05 -8.87
N TRP A 23 7.83 1.03 -10.19
CA TRP A 23 6.48 0.86 -10.72
C TRP A 23 5.89 -0.52 -10.41
N TYR A 24 6.71 -1.57 -10.47
CA TYR A 24 6.28 -2.92 -10.10
C TYR A 24 5.89 -3.00 -8.62
N LYS A 25 6.72 -2.44 -7.72
CA LYS A 25 6.42 -2.34 -6.28
C LYS A 25 5.10 -1.61 -6.05
N TRP A 26 4.89 -0.47 -6.70
CA TRP A 26 3.63 0.26 -6.62
C TRP A 26 2.44 -0.58 -7.10
N TYR A 27 2.54 -1.23 -8.25
CA TYR A 27 1.47 -2.05 -8.80
C TYR A 27 1.07 -3.20 -7.85
N ALA A 28 2.08 -3.92 -7.35
CA ALA A 28 1.94 -5.05 -6.44
C ALA A 28 1.61 -4.66 -4.99
N LEU A 29 1.64 -3.37 -4.63
CA LEU A 29 1.46 -2.91 -3.27
C LEU A 29 0.08 -3.31 -2.70
N ARG A 30 0.09 -4.10 -1.64
CA ARG A 30 -1.06 -4.63 -0.91
C ARG A 30 -0.67 -4.78 0.56
N GLN A 31 -1.63 -4.69 1.48
CA GLN A 31 -1.41 -4.95 2.90
C GLN A 31 -0.93 -6.40 3.07
N ARG A 32 0.29 -6.57 3.59
CA ARG A 32 0.89 -7.88 3.81
C ARG A 32 0.27 -8.59 5.02
N VAL A 33 0.44 -9.91 5.08
CA VAL A 33 0.10 -10.68 6.27
C VAL A 33 0.88 -10.13 7.46
N ASN A 34 0.20 -9.89 8.58
CA ASN A 34 0.74 -9.28 9.80
C ASN A 34 1.20 -7.81 9.68
N GLN A 35 0.99 -7.16 8.53
CA GLN A 35 1.20 -5.71 8.41
C GLN A 35 -0.04 -4.97 8.91
N THR A 36 0.16 -3.99 9.78
CA THR A 36 -0.93 -3.13 10.25
C THR A 36 -1.45 -2.21 9.13
N VAL A 37 -2.70 -1.77 9.24
CA VAL A 37 -3.28 -0.76 8.33
C VAL A 37 -2.44 0.51 8.33
N GLN A 38 -1.92 0.93 9.48
CA GLN A 38 -1.10 2.13 9.58
C GLN A 38 0.22 1.99 8.81
N GLU A 39 0.93 0.86 8.94
CA GLU A 39 2.15 0.58 8.18
C GLU A 39 1.86 0.52 6.68
N TYR A 40 0.78 -0.15 6.28
CA TYR A 40 0.36 -0.22 4.89
C TYR A 40 0.04 1.17 4.32
N THR A 41 -0.69 2.00 5.07
CA THR A 41 -1.05 3.37 4.65
C THR A 41 0.20 4.23 4.48
N THR A 42 1.14 4.12 5.41
CA THR A 42 2.42 4.83 5.37
C THR A 42 3.24 4.42 4.14
N GLU A 43 3.35 3.11 3.88
CA GLU A 43 4.04 2.57 2.71
C GLU A 43 3.38 3.05 1.40
N PHE A 44 2.05 3.08 1.35
CA PHE A 44 1.30 3.58 0.20
C PHE A 44 1.60 5.06 -0.08
N GLN A 45 1.58 5.91 0.93
CA GLN A 45 1.89 7.34 0.78
C GLN A 45 3.34 7.56 0.36
N GLN A 46 4.29 6.82 0.93
CA GLN A 46 5.70 6.91 0.56
C GLN A 46 5.95 6.50 -0.89
N GLN A 47 5.36 5.40 -1.35
CA GLN A 47 5.50 4.96 -2.74
C GLN A 47 4.84 5.95 -3.72
N ALA A 48 3.68 6.50 -3.37
CA ALA A 48 3.03 7.54 -4.16
C ALA A 48 3.94 8.78 -4.29
N MET A 49 4.54 9.23 -3.19
CA MET A 49 5.49 10.35 -3.18
C MET A 49 6.72 10.08 -4.06
N VAL A 50 7.33 8.90 -3.94
CA VAL A 50 8.52 8.52 -4.74
C VAL A 50 8.23 8.48 -6.23
N LEU A 51 7.00 8.12 -6.62
CA LEU A 51 6.55 8.08 -8.01
C LEU A 51 5.86 9.37 -8.48
N ASN A 52 5.78 10.40 -7.62
CA ASN A 52 5.08 11.65 -7.89
C ASN A 52 3.61 11.45 -8.31
N ILE A 53 2.91 10.53 -7.63
CA ILE A 53 1.50 10.20 -7.85
C ILE A 53 0.65 10.99 -6.85
N THR A 54 -0.39 11.66 -7.33
CA THR A 54 -1.39 12.31 -6.46
C THR A 54 -2.31 11.27 -5.81
N THR A 55 -2.48 11.34 -4.50
CA THR A 55 -3.36 10.43 -3.73
C THR A 55 -4.81 10.91 -3.62
N GLU A 56 -5.13 12.07 -4.19
CA GLU A 56 -6.46 12.68 -4.14
C GLU A 56 -7.40 12.14 -5.22
N GLU A 57 -6.85 11.48 -6.25
CA GLU A 57 -7.64 10.88 -7.31
C GLU A 57 -8.43 9.65 -6.82
N TYR A 58 -9.66 9.52 -7.32
CA TYR A 58 -10.53 8.37 -7.05
C TYR A 58 -9.87 7.04 -7.46
N SER A 59 -9.07 7.03 -8.53
CA SER A 59 -8.30 5.87 -9.00
C SER A 59 -7.33 5.36 -7.91
N MET A 60 -6.68 6.29 -7.19
CA MET A 60 -5.72 5.97 -6.13
C MET A 60 -6.43 5.56 -4.85
N PHE A 61 -7.57 6.18 -4.54
CA PHE A 61 -8.47 5.71 -3.50
C PHE A 61 -8.89 4.25 -3.73
N MET A 62 -9.35 3.92 -4.95
CA MET A 62 -9.75 2.56 -5.30
C MET A 62 -8.58 1.57 -5.23
N LYS A 63 -7.38 1.99 -5.63
CA LYS A 63 -6.16 1.19 -5.48
C LYS A 63 -5.86 0.88 -4.02
N TYR A 64 -5.93 1.89 -3.14
CA TYR A 64 -5.74 1.72 -1.71
C TYR A 64 -6.77 0.75 -1.11
N MET A 65 -8.05 0.93 -1.43
CA MET A 65 -9.15 0.06 -0.99
C MET A 65 -8.97 -1.39 -1.47
N ALA A 66 -8.52 -1.57 -2.72
CA ALA A 66 -8.19 -2.87 -3.28
C ALA A 66 -6.92 -3.48 -2.67
N GLY A 67 -6.13 -2.69 -1.95
CA GLY A 67 -4.92 -3.15 -1.28
C GLY A 67 -5.08 -3.58 0.16
N LEU A 68 -6.17 -3.20 0.82
CA LEU A 68 -6.48 -3.67 2.17
C LEU A 68 -6.68 -5.19 2.20
N SER A 69 -6.36 -5.78 3.35
CA SER A 69 -6.59 -7.20 3.61
C SER A 69 -8.07 -7.58 3.44
N ASP A 70 -8.32 -8.84 3.06
CA ASP A 70 -9.66 -9.29 2.66
C ASP A 70 -10.74 -9.07 3.71
N HIS A 71 -10.42 -9.28 5.00
CA HIS A 71 -11.38 -9.11 6.08
C HIS A 71 -11.76 -7.63 6.25
N ILE A 72 -10.78 -6.72 6.27
CA ILE A 72 -11.02 -5.27 6.35
C ILE A 72 -11.83 -4.83 5.14
N ARG A 73 -11.43 -5.23 3.94
CA ARG A 73 -12.13 -4.86 2.71
C ARG A 73 -13.59 -5.32 2.70
N LYS A 74 -13.90 -6.50 3.25
CA LYS A 74 -15.29 -6.99 3.37
C LYS A 74 -16.10 -6.11 4.31
N GLU A 75 -15.55 -5.74 5.47
CA GLU A 75 -16.22 -4.85 6.43
C GLU A 75 -16.34 -3.41 5.90
N MET A 76 -15.35 -2.93 5.15
CA MET A 76 -15.36 -1.60 4.53
C MET A 76 -16.54 -1.38 3.58
N ARG A 77 -17.12 -2.44 3.02
CA ARG A 77 -18.33 -2.36 2.17
C ARG A 77 -19.57 -1.85 2.91
N LEU A 78 -19.55 -1.84 4.24
CA LEU A 78 -20.62 -1.33 5.08
C LEU A 78 -20.58 0.19 5.25
N PHE A 79 -19.53 0.85 4.75
CA PHE A 79 -19.32 2.28 4.90
C PHE A 79 -19.29 2.96 3.53
N THR A 80 -19.89 4.14 3.46
CA THR A 80 -19.54 5.13 2.44
C THR A 80 -18.23 5.79 2.88
N VAL A 81 -17.22 5.73 2.02
CA VAL A 81 -15.91 6.36 2.20
C VAL A 81 -15.46 6.93 0.87
N GLU A 82 -14.95 8.16 0.88
CA GLU A 82 -14.63 8.89 -0.37
C GLU A 82 -13.14 9.29 -0.46
N SER A 83 -12.37 9.05 0.60
CA SER A 83 -10.95 9.41 0.63
C SER A 83 -10.10 8.35 1.32
N ILE A 84 -8.79 8.33 1.01
CA ILE A 84 -7.82 7.46 1.65
C ILE A 84 -7.72 7.77 3.15
N ALA A 85 -7.80 9.04 3.54
CA ALA A 85 -7.75 9.46 4.94
C ALA A 85 -8.94 8.91 5.74
N GLU A 86 -10.15 9.00 5.18
CA GLU A 86 -11.32 8.43 5.84
C GLU A 86 -11.27 6.90 5.89
N ALA A 87 -10.85 6.28 4.78
CA ALA A 87 -10.72 4.83 4.69
C ALA A 87 -9.67 4.28 5.67
N SER A 88 -8.54 4.95 5.87
CA SER A 88 -7.50 4.51 6.79
C SER A 88 -7.99 4.52 8.25
N VAL A 89 -8.71 5.57 8.67
CA VAL A 89 -9.29 5.65 10.02
C VAL A 89 -10.29 4.52 10.26
N LYS A 90 -11.20 4.26 9.31
CA LYS A 90 -12.17 3.15 9.46
C LYS A 90 -11.50 1.79 9.44
N ALA A 91 -10.52 1.59 8.56
CA ALA A 91 -9.75 0.35 8.49
C ALA A 91 -8.96 0.07 9.78
N ILE A 92 -8.36 1.08 10.41
CA ILE A 92 -7.69 0.96 11.72
C ILE A 92 -8.71 0.54 12.80
N ALA A 93 -9.91 1.13 12.81
CA ALA A 93 -10.95 0.76 13.76
C ALA A 93 -11.42 -0.69 13.59
N ILE A 94 -11.52 -1.17 12.34
CA ILE A 94 -11.84 -2.57 12.03
C ILE A 94 -10.72 -3.50 12.53
N GLU A 95 -9.47 -3.20 12.20
CA GLU A 95 -8.30 -3.97 12.65
C GLU A 95 -8.27 -4.11 14.19
N GLY A 96 -8.54 -3.01 14.90
CA GLY A 96 -8.56 -3.00 16.37
C GLY A 96 -9.65 -3.88 17.00
N ARG A 97 -10.80 -4.04 16.33
CA ARG A 97 -11.88 -4.92 16.80
C ARG A 97 -11.51 -6.40 16.69
N GLN A 98 -10.78 -6.76 15.64
CA GLN A 98 -10.34 -8.14 15.43
C GLN A 98 -9.34 -8.59 16.51
N LYS A 99 -8.38 -7.74 16.87
CA LYS A 99 -7.41 -8.02 17.94
C LYS A 99 -8.11 -8.33 19.27
N LYS A 100 -9.06 -7.49 19.67
CA LYS A 100 -9.84 -7.68 20.91
C LYS A 100 -10.72 -8.94 20.89
N GLY A 101 -11.28 -9.30 19.74
CA GLY A 101 -12.08 -10.52 19.59
C GLY A 101 -11.28 -11.81 19.67
N ASN A 102 -10.00 -11.80 19.28
CA ASN A 102 -9.09 -12.94 19.42
C ASN A 102 -8.54 -13.07 20.84
N GLU A 103 -8.23 -11.95 21.51
CA GLU A 103 -7.83 -11.96 22.93
C GLU A 103 -8.93 -12.52 23.83
N ALA A 104 -10.20 -12.14 23.60
CA ALA A 104 -11.33 -12.66 24.36
C ALA A 104 -11.61 -14.17 24.16
N LYS A 105 -11.08 -14.80 23.11
CA LYS A 105 -11.22 -16.24 22.85
C LYS A 105 -10.03 -17.07 23.35
N GLY A 106 -8.92 -16.43 23.72
CA GLY A 106 -7.74 -17.09 24.30
C GLY A 106 -7.86 -17.37 25.80
N ASP A 107 -8.86 -16.79 26.48
CA ASP A 107 -9.09 -16.89 27.92
C ASP A 107 -10.25 -17.85 28.28
N SER A 108 -10.41 -18.92 27.50
CA SER A 108 -11.24 -20.06 27.89
C SER A 108 -10.32 -21.23 28.24
N LYS A 109 -10.13 -21.35 29.55
CA LYS A 109 -9.38 -22.35 30.32
C LYS A 109 -9.61 -23.81 29.90
#